data_AF-A0A538N778-F1
#
_entry.id   AF-A0A538N778-F1
#
_cell.length_a   1.000
_cell.length_b   1.000
_cell.length_c   1.000
_cell.angle_alpha   90.00
_cell.angle_beta   90.00
_cell.angle_gamma   90.00
#
_symmetry.space_group_name_H-M   'P 1'
#
loop_
_entity.id
_entity.type
_entity.pdbx_description
1 polymer ?
#
loop_
_entity_poly.entity_id
_entity_poly.type
_entity_poly.pdbx_seq_one_letter_code
_entity_poly.pdbx_strand_id
1 'polypeptide(L)'
;MAAPLPPPDLALRLESLLGEHSVLAADLMRGRIRGEQDFAQTANAALGQNTDAMTDLISSNFGPAAADRFKSLWQLHVTALFTYASGLAGADEGVRSGARVTLVGFERDLAGFFADASQGRLNRDVAQAAVLMHVNHLLQQADAYAGHDYATADRISREGYAHTYAMGRDIAAALVPPGQAAALDAPVWRLHSELGRLLAEHVVLIVDATRAGVVNGPDFTAAADAVNGNTRDLAGAVASLFGPAAAASFQSLWADHIDQIMAYTAAVLSRNGEGRDAAVAKLGIFENRFATFLQTATERRLDATGLAKALLAHDQMLLHQTDAYAAKQYQQAHDMAHQTYAQMFDVAGQFADAFGATVAARLPSGSPQTGLGGMAGVVGER
;
A
#
# COMPACT_ATOMS: atom_id res chain seq x y z
N MET A 1 -23.47 16.86 7.56
CA MET A 1 -22.63 16.29 6.49
C MET A 1 -21.26 16.93 6.66
N ALA A 2 -20.17 16.13 6.67
CA ALA A 2 -18.82 16.68 6.66
C ALA A 2 -18.60 17.46 5.34
N ALA A 3 -17.77 18.50 5.38
CA ALA A 3 -17.41 19.23 4.16
C ALA A 3 -16.60 18.31 3.21
N PRO A 4 -16.73 18.45 1.88
CA PRO A 4 -15.89 17.74 0.93
C PRO A 4 -14.40 18.00 1.20
N LEU A 5 -13.57 16.98 1.03
CA LEU A 5 -12.12 17.12 1.18
C LEU A 5 -11.56 18.03 0.07
N PRO A 6 -10.50 18.81 0.36
CA PRO A 6 -9.70 19.43 -0.69
C PRO A 6 -9.24 18.37 -1.73
N PRO A 7 -9.14 18.73 -3.02
CA PRO A 7 -8.79 17.77 -4.08
C PRO A 7 -7.52 16.95 -3.83
N PRO A 8 -6.39 17.53 -3.35
CA PRO A 8 -5.21 16.74 -3.04
C PRO A 8 -5.45 15.73 -1.92
N ASP A 9 -6.16 16.13 -0.86
CA ASP A 9 -6.47 15.26 0.27
C ASP A 9 -7.41 14.12 -0.16
N LEU A 10 -8.38 14.41 -1.05
CA LEU A 10 -9.23 13.40 -1.68
C LEU A 10 -8.40 12.39 -2.47
N ALA A 11 -7.47 12.87 -3.30
CA ALA A 11 -6.61 12.01 -4.12
C ALA A 11 -5.75 11.10 -3.25
N LEU A 12 -4.98 11.67 -2.31
CA LEU A 12 -4.13 10.92 -1.39
C LEU A 12 -4.93 9.92 -0.56
N ARG A 13 -6.13 10.30 -0.09
CA ARG A 13 -6.99 9.38 0.66
C ARG A 13 -7.51 8.24 -0.22
N LEU A 14 -7.94 8.52 -1.45
CA LEU A 14 -8.41 7.48 -2.37
C LEU A 14 -7.28 6.52 -2.74
N GLU A 15 -6.09 7.04 -3.06
CA GLU A 15 -4.88 6.27 -3.31
C GLU A 15 -4.54 5.34 -2.14
N SER A 16 -4.51 5.89 -0.92
CA SER A 16 -4.19 5.12 0.29
C SER A 16 -5.14 3.96 0.53
N LEU A 17 -6.45 4.18 0.33
CA LEU A 17 -7.49 3.18 0.57
C LEU A 17 -7.50 2.08 -0.49
N LEU A 18 -7.28 2.43 -1.77
CA LEU A 18 -7.15 1.45 -2.86
C LEU A 18 -5.85 0.65 -2.74
N GLY A 19 -4.76 1.29 -2.30
CA GLY A 19 -3.51 0.63 -1.91
C GLY A 19 -3.74 -0.42 -0.84
N GLU A 20 -4.37 -0.03 0.25
CA GLU A 20 -4.67 -0.91 1.37
C GLU A 20 -5.61 -2.06 0.96
N HIS A 21 -6.64 -1.77 0.17
CA HIS A 21 -7.52 -2.80 -0.38
C HIS A 21 -6.74 -3.90 -1.09
N SER A 22 -5.77 -3.54 -1.95
CA SER A 22 -4.96 -4.53 -2.68
C SER A 22 -4.19 -5.47 -1.73
N VAL A 23 -3.68 -4.92 -0.63
CA VAL A 23 -2.94 -5.70 0.40
C VAL A 23 -3.90 -6.59 1.17
N LEU A 24 -5.01 -6.04 1.67
CA LEU A 24 -5.98 -6.80 2.47
C LEU A 24 -6.66 -7.91 1.64
N ALA A 25 -6.90 -7.66 0.35
CA ALA A 25 -7.40 -8.66 -0.59
C ALA A 25 -6.38 -9.79 -0.78
N ALA A 26 -5.10 -9.46 -0.99
CA ALA A 26 -4.04 -10.47 -1.08
C ALA A 26 -3.93 -11.28 0.22
N ASP A 27 -3.95 -10.62 1.38
CA ASP A 27 -3.94 -11.25 2.71
C ASP A 27 -5.10 -12.24 2.89
N LEU A 28 -6.32 -11.81 2.56
CA LEU A 28 -7.50 -12.66 2.60
C LEU A 28 -7.30 -13.91 1.73
N MET A 29 -6.88 -13.72 0.48
CA MET A 29 -6.72 -14.82 -0.47
C MET A 29 -5.62 -15.79 -0.02
N ARG A 30 -4.46 -15.26 0.42
CA ARG A 30 -3.33 -16.05 0.95
C ARG A 30 -3.71 -16.82 2.21
N GLY A 31 -4.41 -16.18 3.14
CA GLY A 31 -4.93 -16.83 4.35
C GLY A 31 -5.85 -18.01 4.05
N ARG A 32 -6.73 -17.85 3.04
CA ARG A 32 -7.60 -18.95 2.57
C ARG A 32 -6.80 -20.07 1.92
N ILE A 33 -5.83 -19.75 1.07
CA ILE A 33 -4.94 -20.74 0.43
C ILE A 33 -4.16 -21.55 1.47
N ARG A 34 -3.67 -20.90 2.53
CA ARG A 34 -2.96 -21.56 3.65
C ARG A 34 -3.88 -22.34 4.60
N GLY A 35 -5.20 -22.19 4.48
CA GLY A 35 -6.16 -22.79 5.41
C GLY A 35 -6.20 -22.12 6.79
N GLU A 36 -5.68 -20.90 6.93
CA GLU A 36 -5.66 -20.12 8.17
C GLU A 36 -6.99 -19.39 8.37
N GLN A 37 -8.00 -20.10 8.86
CA GLN A 37 -9.37 -19.58 8.95
C GLN A 37 -9.47 -18.29 9.78
N ASP A 38 -8.84 -18.24 10.94
CA ASP A 38 -8.89 -17.06 11.83
C ASP A 38 -8.24 -15.84 11.16
N PHE A 39 -7.07 -16.02 10.53
CA PHE A 39 -6.38 -14.96 9.81
C PHE A 39 -7.20 -14.48 8.60
N ALA A 40 -7.73 -15.41 7.80
CA ALA A 40 -8.59 -15.07 6.67
C ALA A 40 -9.85 -14.31 7.11
N GLN A 41 -10.46 -14.69 8.24
CA GLN A 41 -11.63 -13.99 8.77
C GLN A 41 -11.29 -12.57 9.25
N THR A 42 -10.13 -12.40 9.91
CA THR A 42 -9.63 -11.06 10.28
C THR A 42 -9.37 -10.20 9.04
N ALA A 43 -8.71 -10.73 8.01
CA ALA A 43 -8.48 -10.01 6.76
C ALA A 43 -9.80 -9.64 6.04
N ASN A 44 -10.82 -10.51 6.11
CA ASN A 44 -12.14 -10.20 5.57
C ASN A 44 -12.85 -9.07 6.36
N ALA A 45 -12.72 -9.06 7.69
CA ALA A 45 -13.25 -7.98 8.52
C ALA A 45 -12.55 -6.64 8.22
N ALA A 46 -11.22 -6.68 8.03
CA ALA A 46 -10.41 -5.54 7.61
C ALA A 46 -10.87 -4.97 6.26
N LEU A 47 -11.11 -5.85 5.26
CA LEU A 47 -11.68 -5.44 3.98
C LEU A 47 -13.05 -4.77 4.14
N GLY A 48 -13.86 -5.23 5.09
CA GLY A 48 -15.12 -4.58 5.46
C GLY A 48 -14.90 -3.14 5.96
N GLN A 49 -13.95 -2.93 6.87
CA GLN A 49 -13.60 -1.60 7.38
C GLN A 49 -13.05 -0.68 6.29
N ASN A 50 -12.16 -1.20 5.43
CA ASN A 50 -11.64 -0.46 4.28
C ASN A 50 -12.75 -0.12 3.26
N THR A 51 -13.70 -1.04 3.03
CA THR A 51 -14.90 -0.80 2.21
C THR A 51 -15.77 0.31 2.79
N ASP A 52 -15.98 0.33 4.10
CA ASP A 52 -16.72 1.38 4.78
C ASP A 52 -16.00 2.73 4.66
N ALA A 53 -14.68 2.77 4.84
CA ALA A 53 -13.89 3.99 4.66
C ALA A 53 -13.94 4.55 3.23
N MET A 54 -13.89 3.69 2.21
CA MET A 54 -14.09 4.10 0.82
C MET A 54 -15.53 4.57 0.58
N THR A 55 -16.52 3.89 1.16
CA THR A 55 -17.93 4.28 1.05
C THR A 55 -18.17 5.66 1.66
N ASP A 56 -17.58 5.96 2.81
CA ASP A 56 -17.65 7.27 3.46
C ASP A 56 -17.00 8.37 2.63
N LEU A 57 -15.86 8.06 1.98
CA LEU A 57 -15.20 8.96 1.04
C LEU A 57 -16.09 9.27 -0.16
N ILE A 58 -16.71 8.24 -0.76
CA ILE A 58 -17.67 8.42 -1.86
C ILE A 58 -18.90 9.20 -1.38
N SER A 59 -19.44 8.91 -0.21
CA SER A 59 -20.62 9.58 0.35
C SER A 59 -20.39 11.07 0.55
N SER A 60 -19.22 11.45 1.07
CA SER A 60 -18.88 12.84 1.35
C SER A 60 -18.67 13.68 0.09
N ASN A 61 -18.36 13.06 -1.05
CA ASN A 61 -18.09 13.75 -2.32
C ASN A 61 -19.24 13.63 -3.34
N PHE A 62 -19.99 12.54 -3.34
CA PHE A 62 -21.03 12.22 -4.34
C PHE A 62 -22.42 11.95 -3.73
N GLY A 63 -22.53 11.96 -2.41
CA GLY A 63 -23.79 11.76 -1.69
C GLY A 63 -24.13 10.29 -1.42
N PRO A 64 -25.14 10.05 -0.56
CA PRO A 64 -25.45 8.73 -0.02
C PRO A 64 -25.89 7.71 -1.09
N ALA A 65 -26.65 8.13 -2.11
CA ALA A 65 -27.09 7.21 -3.16
C ALA A 65 -25.93 6.66 -4.00
N ALA A 66 -24.90 7.49 -4.26
CA ALA A 66 -23.69 7.04 -4.94
C ALA A 66 -22.88 6.09 -4.06
N ALA A 67 -22.79 6.39 -2.76
CA ALA A 67 -22.12 5.55 -1.77
C ALA A 67 -22.77 4.17 -1.64
N ASP A 68 -24.11 4.10 -1.58
CA ASP A 68 -24.85 2.83 -1.48
C ASP A 68 -24.62 1.95 -2.73
N ARG A 69 -24.61 2.57 -3.92
CA ARG A 69 -24.31 1.88 -5.18
C ARG A 69 -22.87 1.37 -5.21
N PHE A 70 -21.90 2.21 -4.84
CA PHE A 70 -20.50 1.83 -4.75
C PHE A 70 -20.31 0.66 -3.78
N LYS A 71 -20.82 0.78 -2.55
CA LYS A 71 -20.68 -0.25 -1.50
C LYS A 71 -21.23 -1.59 -1.94
N SER A 72 -22.39 -1.59 -2.59
CA SER A 72 -23.01 -2.82 -3.10
C SER A 72 -22.12 -3.52 -4.14
N LEU A 73 -21.59 -2.78 -5.12
CA LEU A 73 -20.70 -3.33 -6.14
C LEU A 73 -19.37 -3.81 -5.54
N TRP A 74 -18.82 -3.03 -4.61
CA TRP A 74 -17.53 -3.32 -3.98
C TRP A 74 -17.57 -4.57 -3.10
N GLN A 75 -18.64 -4.74 -2.30
CA GLN A 75 -18.83 -5.95 -1.48
C GLN A 75 -18.96 -7.21 -2.34
N LEU A 76 -19.64 -7.11 -3.48
CA LEU A 76 -19.77 -8.20 -4.43
C LEU A 76 -18.42 -8.58 -5.07
N HIS A 77 -17.60 -7.58 -5.43
CA HIS A 77 -16.22 -7.77 -5.87
C HIS A 77 -15.39 -8.52 -4.81
N VAL A 78 -15.38 -8.06 -3.56
CA VAL A 78 -14.63 -8.71 -2.45
C VAL A 78 -15.10 -10.14 -2.23
N THR A 79 -16.41 -10.38 -2.29
CA THR A 79 -16.99 -11.73 -2.17
C THR A 79 -16.50 -12.65 -3.28
N ALA A 80 -16.40 -12.16 -4.52
CA ALA A 80 -15.92 -12.96 -5.63
C ALA A 80 -14.41 -13.28 -5.52
N LEU A 81 -13.59 -12.39 -4.98
CA LEU A 81 -12.19 -12.68 -4.62
C LEU A 81 -12.09 -13.79 -3.56
N PHE A 82 -12.93 -13.72 -2.52
CA PHE A 82 -13.03 -14.78 -1.51
C PHE A 82 -13.40 -16.14 -2.14
N THR A 83 -14.36 -16.15 -3.06
CA THR A 83 -14.77 -17.36 -3.79
C THR A 83 -13.62 -17.90 -4.64
N TYR A 84 -12.89 -17.04 -5.36
CA TYR A 84 -11.74 -17.45 -6.16
C TYR A 84 -10.66 -18.12 -5.30
N ALA A 85 -10.28 -17.51 -4.17
CA ALA A 85 -9.30 -18.09 -3.26
C ALA A 85 -9.78 -19.40 -2.63
N SER A 86 -11.09 -19.55 -2.39
CA SER A 86 -11.67 -20.82 -1.94
C SER A 86 -11.56 -21.91 -3.01
N GLY A 87 -11.74 -21.54 -4.29
CA GLY A 87 -11.50 -22.45 -5.41
C GLY A 87 -10.02 -22.86 -5.53
N LEU A 88 -9.08 -21.95 -5.26
CA LEU A 88 -7.66 -22.30 -5.19
C LEU A 88 -7.36 -23.28 -4.05
N ALA A 89 -7.84 -22.98 -2.84
CA ALA A 89 -7.63 -23.84 -1.67
C ALA A 89 -8.25 -25.24 -1.86
N GLY A 90 -9.37 -25.34 -2.57
CA GLY A 90 -10.04 -26.60 -2.90
C GLY A 90 -9.60 -27.26 -4.20
N ALA A 91 -8.63 -26.69 -4.93
CA ALA A 91 -8.27 -27.10 -6.29
C ALA A 91 -9.47 -27.22 -7.27
N ASP A 92 -10.50 -26.41 -7.06
CA ASP A 92 -11.75 -26.42 -7.82
C ASP A 92 -11.71 -25.40 -8.97
N GLU A 93 -11.47 -25.91 -10.19
CA GLU A 93 -11.45 -25.08 -11.41
C GLU A 93 -12.82 -24.47 -11.73
N GLY A 94 -13.92 -25.16 -11.43
CA GLY A 94 -15.27 -24.65 -11.68
C GLY A 94 -15.58 -23.42 -10.84
N VAL A 95 -15.22 -23.47 -9.55
CA VAL A 95 -15.35 -22.34 -8.62
C VAL A 95 -14.46 -21.17 -9.06
N ARG A 96 -13.20 -21.42 -9.44
CA ARG A 96 -12.28 -20.37 -9.91
C ARG A 96 -12.77 -19.70 -11.19
N SER A 97 -13.16 -20.49 -12.19
CA SER A 97 -13.70 -19.99 -13.46
C SER A 97 -14.99 -19.20 -13.26
N GLY A 98 -15.91 -19.69 -12.42
CA GLY A 98 -17.15 -19.00 -12.07
C GLY A 98 -16.90 -17.66 -11.36
N ALA A 99 -16.00 -17.63 -10.38
CA ALA A 99 -15.61 -16.41 -9.68
C ALA A 99 -14.98 -15.37 -10.62
N ARG A 100 -14.13 -15.80 -11.57
CA ARG A 100 -13.52 -14.93 -12.57
C ARG A 100 -14.55 -14.26 -13.48
N VAL A 101 -15.55 -15.00 -13.95
CA VAL A 101 -16.64 -14.43 -14.77
C VAL A 101 -17.42 -13.38 -13.98
N THR A 102 -17.74 -13.70 -12.72
CA THR A 102 -18.43 -12.79 -11.80
C THR A 102 -17.64 -11.50 -11.56
N LEU A 103 -16.33 -11.60 -11.28
CA LEU A 103 -15.44 -10.44 -11.11
C LEU A 103 -15.44 -9.54 -12.35
N VAL A 104 -15.27 -10.09 -13.55
CA VAL A 104 -15.28 -9.30 -14.79
C VAL A 104 -16.59 -8.53 -14.98
N GLY A 105 -17.72 -9.11 -14.56
CA GLY A 105 -19.01 -8.43 -14.53
C GLY A 105 -19.01 -7.22 -13.59
N PHE A 106 -18.63 -7.43 -12.32
CA PHE A 106 -18.60 -6.36 -11.32
C PHE A 106 -17.60 -5.26 -11.65
N GLU A 107 -16.44 -5.60 -12.21
CA GLU A 107 -15.46 -4.61 -12.68
C GLU A 107 -16.03 -3.71 -13.78
N ARG A 108 -16.82 -4.25 -14.71
CA ARG A 108 -17.49 -3.44 -15.73
C ARG A 108 -18.48 -2.46 -15.12
N ASP A 109 -19.19 -2.89 -14.08
CA ASP A 109 -20.16 -2.05 -13.37
C ASP A 109 -19.48 -0.97 -12.52
N LEU A 110 -18.36 -1.29 -11.85
CA LEU A 110 -17.51 -0.34 -11.12
C LEU A 110 -16.88 0.69 -12.06
N ALA A 111 -16.33 0.26 -13.20
CA ALA A 111 -15.82 1.16 -14.22
C ALA A 111 -16.91 2.10 -14.76
N GLY A 112 -18.12 1.57 -14.99
CA GLY A 112 -19.28 2.36 -15.34
C GLY A 112 -19.64 3.39 -14.28
N PHE A 113 -19.62 3.00 -13.00
CA PHE A 113 -19.88 3.91 -11.88
C PHE A 113 -18.89 5.09 -11.86
N PHE A 114 -17.58 4.84 -11.97
CA PHE A 114 -16.58 5.91 -11.97
C PHE A 114 -16.65 6.78 -13.23
N ALA A 115 -16.91 6.20 -14.40
CA ALA A 115 -17.09 6.94 -15.64
C ALA A 115 -18.31 7.90 -15.54
N ASP A 116 -19.43 7.41 -15.04
CA ASP A 116 -20.65 8.20 -14.83
C ASP A 116 -20.41 9.32 -13.79
N ALA A 117 -19.76 9.00 -12.67
CA ALA A 117 -19.42 9.96 -11.61
C ALA A 117 -18.46 11.07 -12.08
N SER A 118 -17.54 10.73 -12.99
CA SER A 118 -16.62 11.69 -13.62
C SER A 118 -17.28 12.61 -14.65
N GLN A 119 -18.59 12.45 -14.92
CA GLN A 119 -19.31 13.18 -15.97
C GLN A 119 -18.65 13.06 -17.35
N GLY A 120 -18.11 11.87 -17.66
CA GLY A 120 -17.45 11.57 -18.93
C GLY A 120 -15.98 12.01 -19.03
N ARG A 121 -15.39 12.56 -17.96
CA ARG A 121 -13.94 12.87 -17.93
C ARG A 121 -13.07 11.63 -17.88
N LEU A 122 -13.55 10.56 -17.23
CA LEU A 122 -12.95 9.24 -17.28
C LEU A 122 -13.60 8.44 -18.42
N ASN A 123 -12.80 8.08 -19.43
CA ASN A 123 -13.27 7.21 -20.50
C ASN A 123 -13.62 5.83 -19.93
N ARG A 124 -14.78 5.28 -20.32
CA ARG A 124 -15.30 4.02 -19.78
C ARG A 124 -14.43 2.81 -20.11
N ASP A 125 -13.89 2.73 -21.32
CA ASP A 125 -13.01 1.63 -21.74
C ASP A 125 -11.67 1.69 -20.99
N VAL A 126 -11.15 2.91 -20.76
CA VAL A 126 -9.95 3.14 -19.95
C VAL A 126 -10.20 2.75 -18.49
N ALA A 127 -11.33 3.18 -17.91
CA ALA A 127 -11.72 2.78 -16.56
C ALA A 127 -11.81 1.26 -16.44
N GLN A 128 -12.47 0.61 -17.41
CA GLN A 128 -12.64 -0.84 -17.42
C GLN A 128 -11.30 -1.57 -17.53
N ALA A 129 -10.38 -1.11 -18.39
CA ALA A 129 -9.06 -1.70 -18.52
C ALA A 129 -8.26 -1.59 -17.20
N ALA A 130 -8.30 -0.45 -16.53
CA ALA A 130 -7.61 -0.23 -15.26
C ALA A 130 -8.14 -1.17 -14.16
N VAL A 131 -9.46 -1.22 -13.93
CA VAL A 131 -10.02 -2.07 -12.86
C VAL A 131 -9.83 -3.57 -13.15
N LEU A 132 -9.90 -3.98 -14.42
CA LEU A 132 -9.59 -5.37 -14.82
C LEU A 132 -8.11 -5.72 -14.60
N MET A 133 -7.19 -4.78 -14.83
CA MET A 133 -5.77 -4.98 -14.54
C MET A 133 -5.55 -5.20 -13.04
N HIS A 134 -6.21 -4.42 -12.19
CA HIS A 134 -6.14 -4.61 -10.73
C HIS A 134 -6.61 -6.00 -10.31
N VAL A 135 -7.77 -6.44 -10.79
CA VAL A 135 -8.27 -7.80 -10.52
C VAL A 135 -7.30 -8.86 -11.03
N ASN A 136 -6.73 -8.68 -12.23
CA ASN A 136 -5.77 -9.63 -12.76
C ASN A 136 -4.52 -9.76 -11.87
N HIS A 137 -3.99 -8.66 -11.32
CA HIS A 137 -2.91 -8.74 -10.34
C HIS A 137 -3.30 -9.56 -9.11
N LEU A 138 -4.49 -9.32 -8.54
CA LEU A 138 -4.98 -10.06 -7.36
C LEU A 138 -5.15 -11.57 -7.64
N LEU A 139 -5.69 -11.93 -8.81
CA LEU A 139 -5.88 -13.32 -9.19
C LEU A 139 -4.54 -14.01 -9.49
N GLN A 140 -3.65 -13.35 -10.23
CA GLN A 140 -2.35 -13.91 -10.61
C GLN A 140 -1.42 -14.08 -9.40
N GLN A 141 -1.41 -13.13 -8.45
CA GLN A 141 -0.64 -13.33 -7.21
C GLN A 141 -1.20 -14.49 -6.39
N ALA A 142 -2.52 -14.67 -6.35
CA ALA A 142 -3.14 -15.77 -5.62
C ALA A 142 -2.83 -17.12 -6.28
N ASP A 143 -2.87 -17.18 -7.62
CA ASP A 143 -2.48 -18.36 -8.40
C ASP A 143 -1.01 -18.73 -8.15
N ALA A 144 -0.10 -17.74 -8.21
CA ALA A 144 1.33 -17.94 -7.95
C ALA A 144 1.59 -18.39 -6.51
N TYR A 145 0.92 -17.78 -5.53
CA TYR A 145 1.04 -18.14 -4.12
C TYR A 145 0.54 -19.57 -3.85
N ALA A 146 -0.59 -19.96 -4.43
CA ALA A 146 -1.11 -21.34 -4.36
C ALA A 146 -0.19 -22.35 -5.06
N GLY A 147 0.52 -21.92 -6.10
CA GLY A 147 1.59 -22.68 -6.76
C GLY A 147 2.93 -22.68 -6.03
N HIS A 148 3.02 -22.05 -4.84
CA HIS A 148 4.25 -21.85 -4.06
C HIS A 148 5.36 -21.06 -4.79
N ASP A 149 5.00 -20.32 -5.85
CA ASP A 149 5.87 -19.35 -6.49
C ASP A 149 5.74 -18.01 -5.76
N TYR A 150 6.26 -17.98 -4.53
CA TYR A 150 6.15 -16.81 -3.64
C TYR A 150 6.85 -15.58 -4.20
N ALA A 151 7.97 -15.76 -4.91
CA ALA A 151 8.69 -14.65 -5.54
C ALA A 151 7.83 -13.98 -6.63
N THR A 152 7.16 -14.75 -7.48
CA THR A 152 6.21 -14.19 -8.46
C THR A 152 4.99 -13.58 -7.76
N ALA A 153 4.45 -14.24 -6.73
CA ALA A 153 3.31 -13.73 -5.99
C ALA A 153 3.60 -12.35 -5.39
N ASP A 154 4.73 -12.18 -4.69
CA ASP A 154 5.10 -10.91 -4.06
C ASP A 154 5.46 -9.83 -5.09
N ARG A 155 6.13 -10.20 -6.19
CA ARG A 155 6.36 -9.26 -7.31
C ARG A 155 5.04 -8.71 -7.85
N ILE A 156 4.06 -9.58 -8.13
CA ILE A 156 2.74 -9.18 -8.65
C ILE A 156 1.96 -8.38 -7.60
N SER A 157 2.03 -8.74 -6.32
CA SER A 157 1.39 -7.97 -5.24
C SER A 157 1.94 -6.54 -5.18
N ARG A 158 3.26 -6.35 -5.30
CA ARG A 158 3.88 -5.02 -5.35
C ARG A 158 3.47 -4.23 -6.60
N GLU A 159 3.43 -4.87 -7.76
CA GLU A 159 2.92 -4.27 -9.00
C GLU A 159 1.45 -3.86 -8.87
N GLY A 160 0.62 -4.73 -8.27
CA GLY A 160 -0.78 -4.47 -7.96
C GLY A 160 -0.96 -3.28 -7.02
N TYR A 161 -0.16 -3.20 -5.97
CA TYR A 161 -0.15 -2.08 -5.03
C TYR A 161 0.25 -0.76 -5.71
N ALA A 162 1.31 -0.77 -6.53
CA ALA A 162 1.69 0.43 -7.28
C ALA A 162 0.61 0.86 -8.29
N HIS A 163 -0.01 -0.11 -8.95
CA HIS A 163 -1.10 0.12 -9.90
C HIS A 163 -2.33 0.75 -9.23
N THR A 164 -2.71 0.35 -8.00
CA THR A 164 -3.86 0.94 -7.31
C THR A 164 -3.63 2.40 -6.91
N TYR A 165 -2.40 2.82 -6.63
CA TYR A 165 -2.07 4.24 -6.45
C TYR A 165 -2.22 5.03 -7.73
N ALA A 166 -1.67 4.54 -8.85
CA ALA A 166 -1.84 5.20 -10.15
C ALA A 166 -3.33 5.31 -10.52
N MET A 167 -4.08 4.23 -10.35
CA MET A 167 -5.53 4.20 -10.56
C MET A 167 -6.28 5.17 -9.64
N GLY A 168 -5.93 5.22 -8.35
CA GLY A 168 -6.54 6.13 -7.38
C GLY A 168 -6.33 7.59 -7.74
N ARG A 169 -5.12 7.95 -8.15
CA ARG A 169 -4.79 9.29 -8.65
C ARG A 169 -5.61 9.65 -9.89
N ASP A 170 -5.67 8.76 -10.88
CA ASP A 170 -6.39 8.99 -12.14
C ASP A 170 -7.90 9.12 -11.91
N ILE A 171 -8.47 8.28 -11.03
CA ILE A 171 -9.87 8.39 -10.61
C ILE A 171 -10.09 9.72 -9.89
N ALA A 172 -9.26 10.09 -8.91
CA ALA A 172 -9.41 11.34 -8.18
C ALA A 172 -9.34 12.56 -9.10
N ALA A 173 -8.39 12.59 -10.04
CA ALA A 173 -8.25 13.64 -11.03
C ALA A 173 -9.50 13.75 -11.94
N ALA A 174 -10.08 12.63 -12.36
CA ALA A 174 -11.29 12.63 -13.17
C ALA A 174 -12.55 13.06 -12.38
N LEU A 175 -12.56 12.82 -11.08
CA LEU A 175 -13.69 13.13 -10.21
C LEU A 175 -13.78 14.61 -9.82
N VAL A 176 -12.68 15.37 -9.87
CA VAL A 176 -12.65 16.81 -9.56
C VAL A 176 -12.76 17.69 -10.82
N PRO A 177 -13.09 18.99 -10.69
CA PRO A 177 -13.09 19.92 -11.82
C PRO A 177 -11.69 20.04 -12.49
N PRO A 178 -11.58 20.26 -13.82
CA PRO A 178 -10.29 20.27 -14.52
C PRO A 178 -9.23 21.23 -13.96
N GLY A 179 -9.64 22.42 -13.50
CA GLY A 179 -8.71 23.38 -12.86
C GLY A 179 -8.17 22.91 -11.52
N GLN A 180 -8.88 22.02 -10.83
CA GLN A 180 -8.44 21.38 -9.58
C GLN A 180 -7.61 20.12 -9.85
N ALA A 181 -7.92 19.39 -10.94
CA ALA A 181 -7.12 18.24 -11.37
C ALA A 181 -5.67 18.63 -11.66
N ALA A 182 -5.44 19.76 -12.34
CA ALA A 182 -4.09 20.27 -12.61
C ALA A 182 -3.28 20.58 -11.34
N ALA A 183 -3.94 20.85 -10.21
CA ALA A 183 -3.25 21.06 -8.94
C ALA A 183 -2.65 19.77 -8.40
N LEU A 184 -3.25 18.61 -8.69
CA LEU A 184 -2.74 17.29 -8.27
C LEU A 184 -1.40 16.97 -8.94
N ASP A 185 -1.14 17.51 -10.13
CA ASP A 185 0.10 17.34 -10.86
C ASP A 185 1.25 18.24 -10.37
N ALA A 186 0.96 19.17 -9.45
CA ALA A 186 2.00 20.03 -8.89
C ALA A 186 3.08 19.16 -8.22
N PRO A 187 4.38 19.51 -8.36
CA PRO A 187 5.47 18.65 -7.90
C PRO A 187 5.35 18.18 -6.45
N VAL A 188 4.88 19.06 -5.56
CA VAL A 188 4.69 18.74 -4.13
C VAL A 188 3.66 17.62 -3.93
N TRP A 189 2.51 17.66 -4.62
CA TRP A 189 1.47 16.64 -4.46
C TRP A 189 1.85 15.30 -5.08
N ARG A 190 2.60 15.32 -6.19
CA ARG A 190 3.23 14.09 -6.71
C ARG A 190 4.23 13.50 -5.72
N LEU A 191 5.00 14.34 -5.01
CA LEU A 191 5.92 13.88 -3.97
C LEU A 191 5.17 13.30 -2.76
N HIS A 192 4.08 13.92 -2.31
CA HIS A 192 3.20 13.36 -1.28
C HIS A 192 2.69 11.97 -1.67
N SER A 193 2.17 11.82 -2.89
CA SER A 193 1.68 10.54 -3.43
C SER A 193 2.78 9.47 -3.50
N GLU A 194 3.94 9.78 -4.09
CA GLU A 194 5.02 8.81 -4.24
C GLU A 194 5.68 8.41 -2.92
N LEU A 195 5.91 9.37 -2.00
CA LEU A 195 6.41 9.03 -0.66
C LEU A 195 5.37 8.25 0.14
N GLY A 196 4.10 8.63 0.05
CA GLY A 196 2.99 7.91 0.68
C GLY A 196 2.95 6.47 0.21
N ARG A 197 3.00 6.26 -1.10
CA ARG A 197 3.07 4.93 -1.72
C ARG A 197 4.26 4.11 -1.24
N LEU A 198 5.48 4.64 -1.34
CA LEU A 198 6.69 3.87 -1.02
C LEU A 198 6.83 3.55 0.48
N LEU A 199 6.50 4.51 1.36
CA LEU A 199 6.59 4.33 2.80
C LEU A 199 5.44 3.45 3.33
N ALA A 200 4.23 3.57 2.80
CA ALA A 200 3.14 2.69 3.18
C ALA A 200 3.33 1.27 2.60
N GLU A 201 3.92 1.12 1.40
CA GLU A 201 4.37 -0.18 0.88
C GLU A 201 5.42 -0.82 1.80
N HIS A 202 6.37 -0.04 2.31
CA HIS A 202 7.37 -0.53 3.25
C HIS A 202 6.72 -1.19 4.48
N VAL A 203 5.71 -0.54 5.07
CA VAL A 203 4.99 -1.08 6.23
C VAL A 203 4.35 -2.42 5.92
N VAL A 204 3.62 -2.53 4.82
CA VAL A 204 2.91 -3.78 4.50
C VAL A 204 3.90 -4.91 4.18
N LEU A 205 5.02 -4.60 3.52
CA LEU A 205 6.06 -5.59 3.22
C LEU A 205 6.82 -6.04 4.48
N ILE A 206 7.10 -5.12 5.41
CA ILE A 206 7.66 -5.49 6.71
C ILE A 206 6.69 -6.38 7.46
N VAL A 207 5.41 -6.01 7.56
CA VAL A 207 4.39 -6.81 8.23
C VAL A 207 4.30 -8.21 7.61
N ASP A 208 4.34 -8.34 6.29
CA ASP A 208 4.33 -9.65 5.62
C ASP A 208 5.59 -10.47 5.91
N ALA A 209 6.77 -9.84 5.86
CA ALA A 209 8.04 -10.50 6.19
C ALA A 209 8.10 -10.92 7.67
N THR A 210 7.62 -10.11 8.61
CA THR A 210 7.59 -10.49 10.03
C THR A 210 6.59 -11.60 10.30
N ARG A 211 5.40 -11.57 9.68
CA ARG A 211 4.40 -12.66 9.74
C ARG A 211 4.99 -13.98 9.26
N ALA A 212 5.60 -13.98 8.08
CA ALA A 212 6.27 -15.17 7.53
C ALA A 212 7.43 -15.61 8.43
N GLY A 213 8.21 -14.67 8.98
CA GLY A 213 9.34 -14.95 9.86
C GLY A 213 8.92 -15.62 11.19
N VAL A 214 7.89 -15.10 11.89
CA VAL A 214 7.48 -15.65 13.19
C VAL A 214 6.81 -17.01 13.11
N VAL A 215 6.35 -17.44 11.93
CA VAL A 215 5.82 -18.78 11.70
C VAL A 215 6.81 -19.70 10.97
N ASN A 216 8.02 -19.20 10.66
CA ASN A 216 9.00 -19.89 9.83
C ASN A 216 8.39 -20.36 8.49
N GLY A 217 7.62 -19.48 7.84
CA GLY A 217 6.88 -19.72 6.62
C GLY A 217 7.81 -19.92 5.42
N PRO A 218 7.43 -20.78 4.45
CA PRO A 218 8.24 -21.02 3.24
C PRO A 218 8.32 -19.80 2.32
N ASP A 219 7.45 -18.81 2.51
CA ASP A 219 7.40 -17.53 1.81
C ASP A 219 8.33 -16.46 2.40
N PHE A 220 8.98 -16.71 3.56
CA PHE A 220 9.81 -15.70 4.24
C PHE A 220 10.92 -15.12 3.35
N THR A 221 11.58 -15.94 2.53
CA THR A 221 12.66 -15.45 1.64
C THR A 221 12.11 -14.49 0.58
N ALA A 222 10.96 -14.83 -0.02
CA ALA A 222 10.32 -13.95 -1.01
C ALA A 222 9.85 -12.63 -0.38
N ALA A 223 9.28 -12.69 0.82
CA ALA A 223 8.86 -11.49 1.55
C ALA A 223 10.06 -10.59 1.92
N ALA A 224 11.19 -11.17 2.35
CA ALA A 224 12.42 -10.42 2.60
C ALA A 224 12.99 -9.79 1.32
N ASP A 225 12.94 -10.50 0.18
CA ASP A 225 13.33 -9.96 -1.12
C ASP A 225 12.42 -8.82 -1.59
N ALA A 226 11.14 -8.87 -1.25
CA ALA A 226 10.18 -7.79 -1.51
C ALA A 226 10.53 -6.54 -0.69
N VAL A 227 10.85 -6.67 0.60
CA VAL A 227 11.37 -5.58 1.45
C VAL A 227 12.65 -4.96 0.86
N ASN A 228 13.58 -5.81 0.40
CA ASN A 228 14.79 -5.35 -0.30
C ASN A 228 14.47 -4.62 -1.62
N GLY A 229 13.43 -5.04 -2.33
CA GLY A 229 12.89 -4.36 -3.52
C GLY A 229 12.43 -2.95 -3.20
N ASN A 230 11.56 -2.80 -2.19
CA ASN A 230 11.10 -1.49 -1.74
C ASN A 230 12.23 -0.60 -1.22
N THR A 231 13.24 -1.17 -0.55
CA THR A 231 14.45 -0.43 -0.14
C THR A 231 15.20 0.18 -1.34
N ARG A 232 15.31 -0.56 -2.45
CA ARG A 232 15.93 -0.05 -3.69
C ARG A 232 15.08 1.07 -4.30
N ASP A 233 13.76 0.95 -4.27
CA ASP A 233 12.86 1.98 -4.81
C ASP A 233 12.90 3.27 -3.98
N LEU A 234 12.92 3.16 -2.65
CA LEU A 234 13.13 4.29 -1.74
C LEU A 234 14.50 4.95 -1.96
N ALA A 235 15.58 4.16 -2.07
CA ALA A 235 16.90 4.68 -2.39
C ALA A 235 16.95 5.38 -3.77
N GLY A 236 16.23 4.85 -4.76
CA GLY A 236 16.06 5.47 -6.08
C GLY A 236 15.31 6.81 -6.04
N ALA A 237 14.27 6.90 -5.22
CA ALA A 237 13.57 8.17 -4.95
C ALA A 237 14.51 9.18 -4.29
N VAL A 238 15.26 8.77 -3.26
CA VAL A 238 16.27 9.63 -2.61
C VAL A 238 17.37 10.06 -3.59
N ALA A 239 17.81 9.18 -4.50
CA ALA A 239 18.78 9.52 -5.53
C ALA A 239 18.25 10.61 -6.47
N SER A 240 16.97 10.53 -6.86
CA SER A 240 16.32 11.53 -7.71
C SER A 240 16.17 12.88 -7.00
N LEU A 241 15.86 12.87 -5.70
CA LEU A 241 15.62 14.07 -4.92
C LEU A 241 16.91 14.76 -4.45
N PHE A 242 17.89 13.98 -3.99
CA PHE A 242 19.08 14.47 -3.25
C PHE A 242 20.42 14.00 -3.83
N GLY A 243 20.41 13.18 -4.88
CA GLY A 243 21.62 12.70 -5.55
C GLY A 243 22.16 11.37 -5.00
N PRO A 244 23.11 10.74 -5.73
CA PRO A 244 23.55 9.38 -5.47
C PRO A 244 24.27 9.20 -4.12
N ALA A 245 24.98 10.22 -3.64
CA ALA A 245 25.66 10.16 -2.34
C ALA A 245 24.64 10.07 -1.18
N ALA A 246 23.57 10.87 -1.25
CA ALA A 246 22.49 10.82 -0.26
C ALA A 246 21.75 9.48 -0.32
N ALA A 247 21.53 8.93 -1.51
CA ALA A 247 20.92 7.61 -1.69
C ALA A 247 21.76 6.49 -1.07
N ALA A 248 23.09 6.52 -1.24
CA ALA A 248 23.98 5.53 -0.61
C ALA A 248 23.95 5.62 0.93
N SER A 249 23.95 6.84 1.49
CA SER A 249 23.79 7.04 2.94
C SER A 249 22.42 6.57 3.45
N PHE A 250 21.35 6.89 2.73
CA PHE A 250 20.00 6.42 3.02
C PHE A 250 19.96 4.89 3.04
N GLN A 251 20.43 4.23 1.98
CA GLN A 251 20.36 2.78 1.83
C GLN A 251 21.12 2.07 2.96
N SER A 252 22.27 2.58 3.38
CA SER A 252 23.02 2.01 4.51
C SER A 252 22.26 2.13 5.83
N LEU A 253 21.66 3.29 6.12
CA LEU A 253 20.85 3.48 7.33
C LEU A 253 19.59 2.60 7.30
N TRP A 254 18.93 2.54 6.15
CA TRP A 254 17.69 1.78 5.97
C TRP A 254 17.91 0.28 6.12
N ALA A 255 19.03 -0.24 5.62
CA ALA A 255 19.42 -1.63 5.83
C ALA A 255 19.60 -1.95 7.33
N ASP A 256 20.28 -1.07 8.09
CA ASP A 256 20.45 -1.26 9.55
C ASP A 256 19.09 -1.41 10.26
N HIS A 257 18.09 -0.61 9.86
CA HIS A 257 16.72 -0.64 10.39
C HIS A 257 15.99 -1.95 10.07
N ILE A 258 15.99 -2.37 8.80
CA ILE A 258 15.37 -3.63 8.39
C ILE A 258 16.02 -4.82 9.12
N ASP A 259 17.35 -4.83 9.22
CA ASP A 259 18.10 -5.88 9.91
C ASP A 259 17.68 -5.98 11.38
N GLN A 260 17.41 -4.84 12.05
CA GLN A 260 16.96 -4.87 13.45
C GLN A 260 15.52 -5.36 13.60
N ILE A 261 14.61 -5.00 12.70
CA ILE A 261 13.25 -5.55 12.71
C ILE A 261 13.30 -7.07 12.51
N MET A 262 14.07 -7.56 11.53
CA MET A 262 14.23 -8.99 11.29
C MET A 262 14.91 -9.71 12.46
N ALA A 263 15.90 -9.09 13.10
CA ALA A 263 16.52 -9.62 14.31
C ALA A 263 15.53 -9.72 15.48
N TYR A 264 14.66 -8.72 15.65
CA TYR A 264 13.58 -8.77 16.63
C TYR A 264 12.60 -9.91 16.32
N THR A 265 12.17 -10.05 15.07
CA THR A 265 11.30 -11.16 14.62
C THR A 265 11.91 -12.53 14.94
N ALA A 266 13.21 -12.73 14.66
CA ALA A 266 13.91 -13.96 15.00
C ALA A 266 14.00 -14.17 16.53
N ALA A 267 14.18 -13.11 17.31
CA ALA A 267 14.17 -13.16 18.77
C ALA A 267 12.76 -13.46 19.33
N VAL A 268 11.69 -13.01 18.65
CA VAL A 268 10.31 -13.37 18.98
C VAL A 268 10.09 -14.87 18.81
N LEU A 269 10.44 -15.41 17.64
CA LEU A 269 10.32 -16.83 17.31
C LEU A 269 11.10 -17.71 18.30
N SER A 270 12.34 -17.33 18.62
CA SER A 270 13.22 -18.08 19.52
C SER A 270 12.96 -17.82 21.02
N ARG A 271 11.96 -16.97 21.37
CA ARG A 271 11.67 -16.54 22.75
C ARG A 271 12.89 -15.95 23.47
N ASN A 272 13.76 -15.27 22.73
CA ASN A 272 14.99 -14.67 23.23
C ASN A 272 14.74 -13.23 23.71
N GLY A 273 14.51 -13.04 25.01
CA GLY A 273 14.28 -11.72 25.61
C GLY A 273 15.45 -10.75 25.40
N GLU A 274 16.69 -11.20 25.63
CA GLU A 274 17.89 -10.37 25.44
C GLU A 274 18.06 -9.96 23.97
N GLY A 275 17.71 -10.84 23.03
CA GLY A 275 17.73 -10.54 21.59
C GLY A 275 16.71 -9.47 21.21
N ARG A 276 15.51 -9.51 21.80
CA ARG A 276 14.48 -8.46 21.60
C ARG A 276 14.98 -7.11 22.11
N ASP A 277 15.51 -7.06 23.33
CA ASP A 277 16.04 -5.84 23.93
C ASP A 277 17.21 -5.26 23.14
N ALA A 278 18.11 -6.12 22.63
CA ALA A 278 19.24 -5.71 21.81
C ALA A 278 18.80 -5.11 20.46
N ALA A 279 17.78 -5.68 19.82
CA ALA A 279 17.22 -5.13 18.58
C ALA A 279 16.56 -3.76 18.82
N VAL A 280 15.76 -3.62 19.87
CA VAL A 280 15.12 -2.35 20.27
C VAL A 280 16.16 -1.26 20.55
N ALA A 281 17.24 -1.59 21.26
CA ALA A 281 18.30 -0.62 21.55
C ALA A 281 19.00 -0.13 20.27
N LYS A 282 19.20 -1.02 19.29
CA LYS A 282 19.83 -0.67 18.01
C LYS A 282 18.89 0.11 17.08
N LEU A 283 17.58 -0.17 17.10
CA LEU A 283 16.58 0.68 16.46
C LEU A 283 16.69 2.10 17.03
N GLY A 284 16.75 2.24 18.36
CA GLY A 284 17.05 3.48 19.10
C GLY A 284 18.18 4.33 18.50
N ILE A 285 19.26 3.68 18.06
CA ILE A 285 20.42 4.33 17.45
C ILE A 285 20.13 4.71 15.99
N PHE A 286 19.45 3.83 15.25
CA PHE A 286 19.01 4.09 13.88
C PHE A 286 18.10 5.34 13.81
N GLU A 287 17.07 5.48 14.64
CA GLU A 287 16.14 6.62 14.46
C GLU A 287 16.82 7.96 14.70
N ASN A 288 17.76 8.02 15.65
CA ASN A 288 18.57 9.22 15.89
C ASN A 288 19.46 9.56 14.68
N ARG A 289 20.11 8.54 14.07
CA ARG A 289 20.95 8.73 12.87
C ARG A 289 20.10 9.14 11.67
N PHE A 290 18.97 8.50 11.47
CA PHE A 290 18.07 8.77 10.35
C PHE A 290 17.40 10.15 10.46
N ALA A 291 16.97 10.54 11.65
CA ALA A 291 16.44 11.88 11.90
C ALA A 291 17.50 12.97 11.68
N THR A 292 18.76 12.73 12.07
CA THR A 292 19.87 13.65 11.79
C THR A 292 20.17 13.76 10.29
N PHE A 293 20.14 12.65 9.57
CA PHE A 293 20.27 12.61 8.12
C PHE A 293 19.18 13.46 7.44
N LEU A 294 17.91 13.27 7.81
CA LEU A 294 16.79 14.03 7.26
C LEU A 294 16.81 15.50 7.67
N GLN A 295 17.18 15.83 8.90
CA GLN A 295 17.37 17.23 9.32
C GLN A 295 18.41 17.93 8.45
N THR A 296 19.52 17.24 8.12
CA THR A 296 20.57 17.78 7.26
C THR A 296 20.08 17.96 5.83
N ALA A 297 19.43 16.94 5.27
CA ALA A 297 18.90 16.96 3.90
C ALA A 297 17.82 18.03 3.69
N THR A 298 17.09 18.39 4.76
CA THR A 298 16.02 19.39 4.74
C THR A 298 16.45 20.77 5.23
N GLU A 299 17.76 21.04 5.35
CA GLU A 299 18.28 22.33 5.83
C GLU A 299 17.64 22.77 7.16
N ARG A 300 17.42 21.80 8.06
CA ARG A 300 16.83 21.98 9.40
C ARG A 300 15.33 22.32 9.44
N ARG A 301 14.59 22.11 8.34
CA ARG A 301 13.12 22.23 8.35
C ARG A 301 12.45 21.10 9.14
N LEU A 302 13.09 19.95 9.26
CA LEU A 302 12.69 18.88 10.18
C LEU A 302 13.45 18.97 11.51
N ASP A 303 12.72 18.94 12.62
CA ASP A 303 13.31 18.80 13.95
C ASP A 303 13.74 17.34 14.20
N ALA A 304 15.04 17.12 14.39
CA ALA A 304 15.59 15.77 14.54
C ALA A 304 15.08 15.08 15.81
N THR A 305 14.82 15.81 16.89
CA THR A 305 14.37 15.22 18.17
C THR A 305 12.95 14.69 18.04
N GLY A 306 12.04 15.53 17.55
CA GLY A 306 10.65 15.15 17.29
C GLY A 306 10.56 14.02 16.27
N LEU A 307 11.36 14.10 15.20
CA LEU A 307 11.38 13.07 14.16
C LEU A 307 11.90 11.73 14.68
N ALA A 308 13.01 11.69 15.43
CA ALA A 308 13.50 10.45 16.04
C ALA A 308 12.46 9.80 16.96
N LYS A 309 11.71 10.60 17.73
CA LYS A 309 10.62 10.09 18.57
C LYS A 309 9.46 9.52 17.76
N ALA A 310 9.10 10.16 16.65
CA ALA A 310 8.02 9.68 15.77
C ALA A 310 8.41 8.36 15.08
N LEU A 311 9.64 8.24 14.62
CA LEU A 311 10.19 7.02 14.03
C LEU A 311 10.28 5.88 15.05
N LEU A 312 10.71 6.15 16.29
CA LEU A 312 10.73 5.14 17.34
C LEU A 312 9.32 4.63 17.67
N ALA A 313 8.33 5.52 17.72
CA ALA A 313 6.94 5.12 17.94
C ALA A 313 6.41 4.24 16.79
N HIS A 314 6.77 4.56 15.54
CA HIS A 314 6.47 3.74 14.38
C HIS A 314 7.07 2.34 14.49
N ASP A 315 8.36 2.24 14.78
CA ASP A 315 9.06 0.96 14.90
C ASP A 315 8.45 0.12 16.04
N GLN A 316 8.12 0.74 17.18
CA GLN A 316 7.41 0.06 18.26
C GLN A 316 6.05 -0.52 17.84
N MET A 317 5.32 0.14 16.93
CA MET A 317 4.06 -0.41 16.40
C MET A 317 4.30 -1.65 15.55
N LEU A 318 5.35 -1.68 14.71
CA LEU A 318 5.75 -2.87 13.95
C LEU A 318 6.19 -4.02 14.87
N LEU A 319 6.93 -3.71 15.94
CA LEU A 319 7.37 -4.73 16.90
C LEU A 319 6.19 -5.33 17.67
N HIS A 320 5.26 -4.53 18.21
CA HIS A 320 4.11 -5.12 18.90
C HIS A 320 3.13 -5.81 17.92
N GLN A 321 3.04 -5.37 16.66
CA GLN A 321 2.31 -6.12 15.63
C GLN A 321 2.91 -7.52 15.47
N THR A 322 4.24 -7.63 15.42
CA THR A 322 4.98 -8.89 15.34
C THR A 322 4.69 -9.79 16.55
N ASP A 323 4.71 -9.23 17.77
CA ASP A 323 4.35 -9.94 19.00
C ASP A 323 2.91 -10.45 18.99
N ALA A 324 1.95 -9.59 18.64
CA ALA A 324 0.53 -9.94 18.57
C ALA A 324 0.28 -11.06 17.55
N TYR A 325 0.95 -11.00 16.39
CA TYR A 325 0.83 -12.04 15.38
C TYR A 325 1.43 -13.37 15.85
N ALA A 326 2.61 -13.35 16.48
CA ALA A 326 3.23 -14.54 17.07
C ALA A 326 2.35 -15.16 18.18
N ALA A 327 1.59 -14.33 18.91
CA ALA A 327 0.61 -14.74 19.90
C ALA A 327 -0.74 -15.18 19.28
N LYS A 328 -0.89 -15.19 17.95
CA LYS A 328 -2.13 -15.45 17.21
C LYS A 328 -3.28 -14.50 17.53
N GLN A 329 -2.95 -13.30 18.02
CA GLN A 329 -3.91 -12.22 18.24
C GLN A 329 -4.12 -11.47 16.92
N TYR A 330 -4.64 -12.17 15.90
CA TYR A 330 -4.66 -11.66 14.52
C TYR A 330 -5.40 -10.34 14.38
N GLN A 331 -6.51 -10.13 15.09
CA GLN A 331 -7.22 -8.85 15.09
C GLN A 331 -6.33 -7.72 15.60
N GLN A 332 -5.67 -7.90 16.75
CA GLN A 332 -4.78 -6.90 17.31
C GLN A 332 -3.60 -6.62 16.37
N ALA A 333 -2.99 -7.67 15.82
CA ALA A 333 -1.91 -7.53 14.85
C ALA A 333 -2.36 -6.74 13.61
N HIS A 334 -3.56 -7.00 13.11
CA HIS A 334 -4.13 -6.26 12.00
C HIS A 334 -4.40 -4.79 12.36
N ASP A 335 -5.04 -4.51 13.50
CA ASP A 335 -5.34 -3.15 13.94
C ASP A 335 -4.05 -2.32 14.05
N MET A 336 -2.97 -2.93 14.54
CA MET A 336 -1.64 -2.30 14.60
C MET A 336 -1.04 -2.08 13.21
N ALA A 337 -1.13 -3.06 12.31
CA ALA A 337 -0.67 -2.91 10.93
C ALA A 337 -1.43 -1.77 10.21
N HIS A 338 -2.75 -1.70 10.37
CA HIS A 338 -3.60 -0.64 9.82
C HIS A 338 -3.20 0.74 10.35
N GLN A 339 -3.03 0.89 11.67
CA GLN A 339 -2.60 2.16 12.26
C GLN A 339 -1.21 2.57 11.79
N THR A 340 -0.29 1.60 11.67
CA THR A 340 1.08 1.84 11.18
C THR A 340 1.06 2.29 9.72
N TYR A 341 0.24 1.64 8.88
CA TYR A 341 0.03 2.00 7.48
C TYR A 341 -0.54 3.42 7.35
N ALA A 342 -1.57 3.75 8.14
CA ALA A 342 -2.18 5.07 8.13
C ALA A 342 -1.20 6.18 8.57
N GLN A 343 -0.36 5.92 9.58
CA GLN A 343 0.63 6.89 10.07
C GLN A 343 1.67 7.26 9.00
N MET A 344 1.96 6.36 8.05
CA MET A 344 2.95 6.65 7.00
C MET A 344 2.53 7.77 6.06
N PHE A 345 1.23 8.05 5.91
CA PHE A 345 0.78 9.19 5.11
C PHE A 345 1.10 10.53 5.80
N ASP A 346 0.98 10.61 7.13
CA ASP A 346 1.39 11.80 7.89
C ASP A 346 2.90 12.02 7.82
N VAL A 347 3.69 10.94 7.91
CA VAL A 347 5.15 10.99 7.78
C VAL A 347 5.55 11.41 6.35
N ALA A 348 4.92 10.81 5.34
CA ALA A 348 5.15 11.16 3.94
C ALA A 348 4.83 12.63 3.65
N GLY A 349 3.71 13.13 4.18
CA GLY A 349 3.33 14.53 4.03
C GLY A 349 4.33 15.49 4.68
N GLN A 350 4.76 15.20 5.91
CA GLN A 350 5.81 15.98 6.60
C GLN A 350 7.13 16.00 5.81
N PHE A 351 7.53 14.87 5.23
CA PHE A 351 8.73 14.80 4.39
C PHE A 351 8.56 15.59 3.11
N ALA A 352 7.45 15.41 2.40
CA ALA A 352 7.19 16.10 1.16
C ALA A 352 7.16 17.62 1.33
N ASP A 353 6.52 18.10 2.40
CA ASP A 353 6.47 19.53 2.75
C ASP A 353 7.85 20.08 3.13
N ALA A 354 8.61 19.34 3.94
CA ALA A 354 9.95 19.76 4.34
C ALA A 354 10.94 19.76 3.18
N PHE A 355 10.85 18.80 2.26
CA PHE A 355 11.67 18.75 1.06
C PHE A 355 11.36 19.97 0.17
N GLY A 356 10.08 20.31 0.06
CA GLY A 356 9.59 21.51 -0.60
C GLY A 356 9.60 21.41 -2.13
N ALA A 357 8.93 22.38 -2.77
CA ALA A 357 8.64 22.33 -4.20
C ALA A 357 9.88 22.22 -5.11
N THR A 358 10.99 22.85 -4.74
CA THR A 358 12.24 22.81 -5.54
C THR A 358 12.84 21.41 -5.61
N VAL A 359 12.83 20.69 -4.48
CA VAL A 359 13.32 19.30 -4.43
C VAL A 359 12.30 18.38 -5.09
N ALA A 360 11.01 18.58 -4.81
CA ALA A 360 9.92 17.82 -5.43
C ALA A 360 9.91 17.91 -6.97
N ALA A 361 10.30 19.05 -7.55
CA ALA A 361 10.41 19.25 -8.99
C ALA A 361 11.49 18.36 -9.67
N ARG A 362 12.39 17.74 -8.90
CA ARG A 362 13.38 16.78 -9.40
C ARG A 362 12.80 15.39 -9.64
N LEU A 363 11.61 15.09 -9.11
CA LEU A 363 10.91 13.85 -9.45
C LEU A 363 10.65 13.83 -10.96
N PRO A 364 10.92 12.69 -11.63
CA PRO A 364 10.56 12.52 -13.03
C PRO A 364 9.10 12.89 -13.27
N SER A 365 8.85 13.64 -14.34
CA SER A 365 7.49 13.90 -14.81
C SER A 365 7.01 12.73 -15.66
N GLY A 366 5.92 12.09 -15.22
CA GLY A 366 5.31 10.92 -15.87
C GLY A 366 5.24 9.74 -14.92
N SER A 367 4.25 8.86 -15.07
CA SER A 367 4.15 7.64 -14.27
C SER A 367 5.44 6.83 -14.42
N PRO A 368 6.06 6.33 -13.34
CA PRO A 368 7.11 5.33 -13.48
C PRO A 368 6.54 4.21 -14.35
N GLN A 369 7.26 3.85 -15.41
CA GLN A 369 6.94 2.67 -16.22
C GLN A 369 7.17 1.44 -15.33
N THR A 370 6.22 1.15 -14.44
CA THR A 370 6.09 -0.16 -13.85
C THR A 370 5.75 -1.12 -15.00
N GLY A 371 6.38 -2.30 -14.98
CA GLY A 371 6.55 -3.16 -16.14
C GLY A 371 5.29 -3.36 -17.01
N LEU A 372 5.48 -3.24 -18.33
CA LEU A 372 4.54 -3.62 -19.39
C LEU A 372 3.16 -2.92 -19.37
N GLY A 373 3.13 -1.59 -19.39
CA GLY A 373 1.88 -0.89 -19.70
C GLY A 373 1.88 0.59 -19.34
N GLY A 374 2.89 1.34 -19.79
CA GLY A 374 2.89 2.80 -19.64
C GLY A 374 1.64 3.38 -20.29
N MET A 375 0.78 4.00 -19.48
CA MET A 375 -0.30 4.86 -19.94
C MET A 375 0.31 6.00 -20.77
N ALA A 376 0.27 5.84 -22.09
CA ALA A 376 0.56 6.92 -23.02
C ALA A 376 -0.43 8.06 -22.77
N GLY A 377 0.09 9.27 -22.65
CA GLY A 377 -0.66 10.45 -22.26
C GLY A 377 -1.92 10.66 -23.09
N VAL A 378 -3.03 10.96 -22.42
CA VAL A 378 -4.24 11.46 -23.04
C VAL A 378 -4.35 12.94 -22.70
N VAL A 379 -3.58 13.77 -23.41
CA VAL A 379 -3.99 15.14 -23.68
C VAL A 379 -4.69 15.09 -25.04
N GLY A 380 -6.01 15.03 -25.01
CA GLY A 380 -6.82 15.22 -26.21
C GLY A 380 -6.89 16.71 -26.53
N GLU A 381 -6.00 17.21 -27.39
CA GLU A 381 -6.27 18.43 -28.13
C GLU A 381 -7.28 18.14 -29.25
N ARG A 382 -8.50 18.67 -29.10
CA ARG A 382 -9.16 19.55 -30.08
C ARG A 382 -10.39 20.20 -29.49
#